data_AF-A0A660SVD5-F1
#
_entry.id   AF-A0A660SVD5-F1
#
_cell.length_a   1.000
_cell.length_b   1.000
_cell.length_c   1.000
_cell.angle_alpha   90.00
_cell.angle_beta   90.00
_cell.angle_gamma   90.00
#
_symmetry.space_group_name_H-M   'P 1'
#
loop_
_entity.id
_entity.type
_entity.pdbx_description
1 polymer ?
#
loop_
_entity_poly.entity_id
_entity_poly.type
_entity_poly.pdbx_seq_one_letter_code
_entity_poly.pdbx_strand_id
1 'polypeptide(L)'
;MISSAIKKEQFIWIGSIVVFMLLVVLPFYAPLNQGTAELLTEGDFSGTLWNVRYEAPAAALLLPLLLISAILAMSPIRKKLKLRLFLAISLLGITLFLVQVVLLTPELKLTSGAFILFFTFLTLLALTLSRMGIIRGDSFISGSILSISVLLVIFILFPLLVILVRSVVVEGSLKPGNFIRTLTAYPSTMRILKNSILMAGTVGVLSTIIGLAFALVVERSRFRLRQFMRAFSLLPIITPPFVIGLAIIFMFGRAGWFTSGILGLRVNFVFGYFGIVLAQTLSFAPMAFLILSGVIRSLDSALEEASYTLGSSRWHSFKTIIWPLLRPGLANAFLLSVIESLADFGNPILLGGDFDVLATSIYLAIVGRYDEMLAACLGLVLLSITLTTFIIQRYWVGNRSYVTVTGKPSRNRLLPLPKGLDYTLVGGTILWVVLTVTLYGSVITGSFVKLWGINYEFTLQHYKYFLEVGLESYFTTLKLAAISAPITATMGLMVAYLVSRYTFFGKKTFEFTSMLSFAIPGTIVG
;
A
#
# COMPACT_ATOMS: atom_id res chain seq x y z
N MET A 1 -43.16 9.81 7.80
CA MET A 1 -42.42 9.31 6.61
C MET A 1 -42.41 10.28 5.41
N ILE A 2 -43.48 11.04 5.12
CA ILE A 2 -43.58 11.94 3.96
C ILE A 2 -42.61 13.16 4.02
N SER A 3 -42.42 13.76 5.21
CA SER A 3 -41.49 14.90 5.42
C SER A 3 -40.01 14.58 5.12
N SER A 4 -39.57 13.33 5.32
CA SER A 4 -38.17 12.93 5.06
C SER A 4 -37.86 12.72 3.57
N ALA A 5 -38.88 12.46 2.74
CA ALA A 5 -38.70 12.17 1.31
C ALA A 5 -38.56 13.47 0.49
N ILE A 6 -39.33 14.51 0.84
CA ILE A 6 -39.30 15.83 0.19
C ILE A 6 -37.92 16.47 0.33
N LYS A 7 -37.30 16.38 1.52
CA LYS A 7 -35.93 16.88 1.76
C LYS A 7 -34.87 16.21 0.88
N LYS A 8 -35.03 14.94 0.53
CA LYS A 8 -34.03 14.18 -0.25
C LYS A 8 -34.15 14.42 -1.76
N GLU A 9 -35.34 14.70 -2.29
CA GLU A 9 -35.51 15.06 -3.71
C GLU A 9 -35.05 16.50 -3.97
N GLN A 10 -35.31 17.41 -3.02
CA GLN A 10 -34.72 18.76 -3.03
C GLN A 10 -33.19 18.72 -3.00
N PHE A 11 -32.59 17.81 -2.22
CA PHE A 11 -31.13 17.66 -2.19
C PHE A 11 -30.53 17.26 -3.56
N ILE A 12 -31.18 16.35 -4.29
CA ILE A 12 -30.72 15.94 -5.65
C ILE A 12 -30.83 17.12 -6.61
N TRP A 13 -31.93 17.87 -6.54
CA TRP A 13 -32.14 19.05 -7.37
C TRP A 13 -31.10 20.14 -7.10
N ILE A 14 -30.93 20.54 -5.84
CA ILE A 14 -29.94 21.55 -5.43
C ILE A 14 -28.53 21.09 -5.81
N GLY A 15 -28.16 19.84 -5.47
CA GLY A 15 -26.84 19.30 -5.75
C GLY A 15 -26.52 19.29 -7.25
N SER A 16 -27.48 18.92 -8.10
CA SER A 16 -27.30 18.92 -9.56
C SER A 16 -27.11 20.34 -10.11
N ILE A 17 -27.82 21.33 -9.57
CA ILE A 17 -27.66 22.74 -9.97
C ILE A 17 -26.31 23.30 -9.53
N VAL A 18 -25.88 23.01 -8.30
CA VAL A 18 -24.56 23.44 -7.79
C VAL A 18 -23.44 22.84 -8.63
N VAL A 19 -23.52 21.54 -8.96
CA VAL A 19 -22.55 20.89 -9.85
C VAL A 19 -22.55 21.52 -11.23
N PHE A 20 -23.72 21.82 -11.79
CA PHE A 20 -23.82 22.55 -13.05
C PHE A 20 -23.06 23.88 -13.00
N MET A 21 -23.28 24.69 -11.97
CA MET A 21 -22.58 25.97 -11.79
C MET A 21 -21.06 25.78 -11.66
N LEU A 22 -20.61 24.77 -10.91
CA LEU A 22 -19.19 24.46 -10.77
C LEU A 22 -18.54 24.08 -12.11
N LEU A 23 -19.25 23.35 -12.98
CA LEU A 23 -18.73 22.91 -14.28
C LEU A 23 -18.64 24.03 -15.34
N VAL A 24 -19.25 25.19 -15.07
CA VAL A 24 -19.05 26.40 -15.88
C VAL A 24 -17.69 27.04 -15.59
N VAL A 25 -17.18 26.88 -14.36
CA VAL A 25 -15.94 27.54 -13.91
C VAL A 25 -14.77 26.57 -13.90
N LEU A 26 -15.00 25.34 -13.44
CA LEU A 26 -13.93 24.35 -13.30
C LEU A 26 -13.65 23.69 -14.65
N PRO A 27 -12.38 23.65 -15.07
CA PRO A 27 -12.00 22.94 -16.29
C PRO A 27 -12.37 21.46 -16.15
N PHE A 28 -12.77 20.88 -17.28
CA PHE A 28 -13.00 19.46 -17.48
C PHE A 28 -11.74 18.79 -18.04
N TYR A 29 -11.06 19.47 -18.98
CA TYR A 29 -9.75 19.08 -19.52
C TYR A 29 -8.70 20.16 -19.26
N ALA A 30 -7.44 19.75 -19.24
CA ALA A 30 -6.27 20.63 -19.29
C ALA A 30 -5.21 20.09 -20.25
N PRO A 31 -4.35 20.96 -20.79
CA PRO A 31 -3.07 20.54 -21.34
C PRO A 31 -2.28 19.71 -20.32
N LEU A 32 -1.47 18.76 -20.78
CA LEU A 32 -0.72 17.83 -19.91
C LEU A 32 0.13 18.56 -18.86
N ASN A 33 0.68 19.72 -19.24
CA ASN A 33 1.62 20.50 -18.44
C ASN A 33 0.96 21.41 -17.40
N GLN A 34 -0.36 21.60 -17.46
CA GLN A 34 -1.07 22.52 -16.57
C GLN A 34 -2.03 21.79 -15.62
N GLY A 35 -2.23 22.36 -14.44
CA GLY A 35 -3.21 21.90 -13.44
C GLY A 35 -4.46 22.78 -13.37
N THR A 36 -5.49 22.31 -12.66
CA THR A 36 -6.70 23.11 -12.40
C THR A 36 -6.36 24.47 -11.76
N ALA A 37 -5.43 24.49 -10.81
CA ALA A 37 -5.07 25.70 -10.08
C ALA A 37 -4.41 26.75 -11.00
N GLU A 38 -3.52 26.30 -11.87
CA GLU A 38 -2.81 27.17 -12.84
C GLU A 38 -3.78 27.77 -13.85
N LEU A 39 -4.66 26.96 -14.44
CA LEU A 39 -5.69 27.44 -15.37
C LEU A 39 -6.62 28.48 -14.73
N LEU A 40 -7.03 28.25 -13.48
CA LEU A 40 -7.87 29.20 -12.74
C LEU A 40 -7.13 30.50 -12.42
N THR A 41 -5.83 30.45 -12.12
CA THR A 41 -5.02 31.66 -11.88
C THR A 41 -4.73 32.43 -13.15
N GLU A 42 -4.61 31.75 -14.29
CA GLU A 42 -4.41 32.35 -15.61
C GLU A 42 -5.73 32.88 -16.21
N GLY A 43 -6.88 32.53 -15.62
CA GLY A 43 -8.19 32.90 -16.13
C GLY A 43 -8.58 32.14 -17.40
N ASP A 44 -7.95 31.00 -17.66
CA ASP A 44 -8.25 30.16 -18.81
C ASP A 44 -9.43 29.21 -18.51
N PHE A 45 -10.56 29.49 -19.16
CA PHE A 45 -11.79 28.69 -19.08
C PHE A 45 -12.06 27.88 -20.34
N SER A 46 -11.10 27.82 -21.28
CA SER A 46 -11.24 27.06 -22.54
C SER A 46 -11.56 25.58 -22.28
N GLY A 47 -10.91 24.99 -21.26
CA GLY A 47 -11.09 23.60 -20.87
C GLY A 47 -12.39 23.28 -20.12
N THR A 48 -13.28 24.25 -19.87
CA THR A 48 -14.56 24.01 -19.17
C THR A 48 -15.54 23.22 -20.02
N LEU A 49 -16.42 22.44 -19.39
CA LEU A 49 -17.36 21.55 -20.08
C LEU A 49 -18.32 22.31 -21.03
N TRP A 50 -18.55 23.60 -20.76
CA TRP A 50 -19.34 24.48 -21.61
C TRP A 50 -18.64 24.82 -22.94
N ASN A 51 -17.33 25.04 -22.90
CA ASN A 51 -16.53 25.45 -24.05
C ASN A 51 -16.05 24.24 -24.87
N VAL A 52 -15.69 23.15 -24.18
CA VAL A 52 -15.22 21.90 -24.82
C VAL A 52 -16.35 21.15 -25.56
N ARG A 53 -17.61 21.61 -25.49
CA ARG A 53 -18.74 20.99 -26.20
C ARG A 53 -18.55 20.90 -27.72
N TYR A 54 -17.72 21.76 -28.30
CA TYR A 54 -17.42 21.79 -29.74
C TYR A 54 -16.30 20.84 -30.14
N GLU A 55 -15.34 20.58 -29.24
CA GLU A 55 -14.21 19.67 -29.45
C GLU A 55 -14.53 18.24 -28.99
N ALA A 56 -15.46 18.09 -28.05
CA ALA A 56 -15.86 16.83 -27.43
C ALA A 56 -17.39 16.68 -27.41
N PRO A 57 -18.02 16.24 -28.51
CA PRO A 57 -19.48 16.20 -28.64
C PRO A 57 -20.16 15.23 -27.65
N ALA A 58 -19.48 14.17 -27.20
CA ALA A 58 -20.01 13.30 -26.15
C ALA A 58 -19.95 13.94 -24.75
N ALA A 59 -18.96 14.78 -24.47
CA ALA A 59 -18.90 15.60 -23.26
C ALA A 59 -20.09 16.59 -23.18
N ALA A 60 -20.51 17.12 -24.33
CA ALA A 60 -21.66 18.01 -24.44
C ALA A 60 -22.98 17.38 -23.97
N LEU A 61 -23.13 16.06 -24.06
CA LEU A 61 -24.32 15.33 -23.61
C LEU A 61 -24.38 15.14 -22.09
N LEU A 62 -23.26 15.31 -21.37
CA LEU A 62 -23.21 15.12 -19.92
C LEU A 62 -23.92 16.24 -19.15
N LEU A 63 -23.84 17.49 -19.63
CA LEU A 63 -24.54 18.63 -19.02
C LEU A 63 -26.08 18.51 -19.11
N PRO A 64 -26.67 18.22 -20.29
CA PRO A 64 -28.10 17.93 -20.41
C PRO A 64 -28.55 16.78 -19.51
N LEU A 65 -27.77 15.71 -19.39
CA LEU A 65 -28.12 14.58 -18.52
C LEU A 65 -28.19 14.98 -17.05
N LEU A 66 -27.26 15.82 -16.60
CA LEU A 66 -27.28 16.39 -15.25
C LEU A 66 -28.54 17.25 -15.02
N LEU A 67 -28.89 18.11 -15.98
CA LEU A 67 -30.10 18.94 -15.91
C LEU A 67 -31.40 18.11 -15.94
N ILE A 68 -31.46 17.09 -16.79
CA ILE A 68 -32.59 16.15 -16.84
C ILE A 68 -32.74 15.45 -15.48
N SER A 69 -31.63 15.08 -14.83
CA SER A 69 -31.67 14.48 -13.49
C SER A 69 -32.27 15.43 -12.44
N ALA A 70 -31.95 16.73 -12.52
CA ALA A 70 -32.52 17.76 -11.66
C ALA A 70 -34.03 17.91 -11.90
N ILE A 71 -34.46 18.02 -13.15
CA ILE A 71 -35.88 18.15 -13.51
C ILE A 71 -36.67 16.90 -13.06
N LEU A 72 -36.11 15.71 -13.31
CA LEU A 72 -36.70 14.44 -12.91
C LEU A 72 -36.89 14.34 -11.39
N ALA A 73 -35.97 14.92 -10.60
CA ALA A 73 -36.08 14.94 -9.14
C ALA A 73 -37.39 15.60 -8.68
N MET A 74 -37.78 16.73 -9.30
CA MET A 74 -38.99 17.47 -8.94
C MET A 74 -40.27 16.98 -9.64
N SER A 75 -40.14 16.14 -10.67
CA SER A 75 -41.30 15.64 -11.44
C SER A 75 -42.27 14.79 -10.60
N PRO A 76 -43.61 14.91 -10.81
CA PRO A 76 -44.62 14.13 -10.11
C PRO A 76 -44.85 12.73 -10.72
N ILE A 77 -43.76 12.02 -11.08
CA ILE A 77 -43.82 10.71 -11.74
C ILE A 77 -43.89 9.57 -10.71
N ARG A 78 -44.53 8.44 -11.08
CA ARG A 78 -44.58 7.21 -10.26
C ARG A 78 -43.19 6.81 -9.78
N LYS A 79 -43.05 6.56 -8.47
CA LYS A 79 -41.77 6.25 -7.78
C LYS A 79 -40.93 5.16 -8.48
N LYS A 80 -41.55 4.06 -8.93
CA LYS A 80 -40.85 2.97 -9.64
C LYS A 80 -40.26 3.43 -10.98
N LEU A 81 -41.00 4.23 -11.75
CA LEU A 81 -40.54 4.77 -13.03
C LEU A 81 -39.45 5.82 -12.81
N LYS A 82 -39.63 6.73 -11.83
CA LYS A 82 -38.63 7.72 -11.43
C LYS A 82 -37.28 7.07 -11.11
N LEU A 83 -37.28 5.99 -10.32
CA LEU A 83 -36.05 5.24 -9.99
C LEU A 83 -35.39 4.59 -11.22
N ARG A 84 -36.16 4.01 -12.14
CA ARG A 84 -35.62 3.43 -13.39
C ARG A 84 -34.99 4.50 -14.28
N LEU A 85 -35.60 5.67 -14.37
CA LEU A 85 -35.07 6.80 -15.13
C LEU A 85 -33.78 7.34 -14.51
N PHE A 86 -33.72 7.51 -13.18
CA PHE A 86 -32.47 7.88 -12.50
C PHE A 86 -31.36 6.85 -12.70
N LEU A 87 -31.70 5.55 -12.70
CA LEU A 87 -30.73 4.49 -12.98
C LEU A 87 -30.18 4.62 -14.40
N ALA A 88 -31.06 4.80 -15.38
CA ALA A 88 -30.69 4.97 -16.79
C ALA A 88 -29.81 6.22 -16.99
N ILE A 89 -30.20 7.37 -16.43
CA ILE A 89 -29.43 8.62 -16.53
C ILE A 89 -28.04 8.46 -15.91
N SER A 90 -27.96 7.84 -14.73
CA SER A 90 -26.68 7.69 -14.03
C SER A 90 -25.74 6.72 -14.77
N LEU A 91 -26.27 5.59 -15.27
CA LEU A 91 -25.50 4.64 -16.07
C LEU A 91 -25.06 5.22 -17.42
N LEU A 92 -25.95 5.96 -18.08
CA LEU A 92 -25.65 6.63 -19.35
C LEU A 92 -24.59 7.72 -19.13
N GLY A 93 -24.72 8.53 -18.08
CA GLY A 93 -23.76 9.58 -17.74
C GLY A 93 -22.36 9.02 -17.45
N ILE A 94 -22.28 7.94 -16.67
CA ILE A 94 -21.00 7.24 -16.41
C ILE A 94 -20.42 6.65 -17.70
N THR A 95 -21.25 5.98 -18.51
CA THR A 95 -20.79 5.37 -19.77
C THR A 95 -20.29 6.42 -20.75
N LEU A 96 -21.03 7.52 -20.94
CA LEU A 96 -20.63 8.62 -21.82
C LEU A 96 -19.35 9.29 -21.32
N PHE A 97 -19.22 9.49 -20.01
CA PHE A 97 -17.99 10.00 -19.42
C PHE A 97 -16.80 9.08 -19.74
N LEU A 98 -16.94 7.77 -19.54
CA LEU A 98 -15.86 6.81 -19.82
C LEU A 98 -15.52 6.74 -21.32
N VAL A 99 -16.52 6.73 -22.20
CA VAL A 99 -16.29 6.77 -23.66
C VAL A 99 -15.55 8.04 -24.06
N GLN A 100 -15.99 9.18 -23.56
CA GLN A 100 -15.38 10.46 -23.85
C GLN A 100 -13.92 10.48 -23.39
N VAL A 101 -13.65 10.10 -22.15
CA VAL A 101 -12.31 10.17 -21.54
C VAL A 101 -11.36 9.11 -22.10
N VAL A 102 -11.82 7.86 -22.22
CA VAL A 102 -10.93 6.73 -22.54
C VAL A 102 -10.77 6.54 -24.04
N LEU A 103 -11.85 6.73 -24.82
CA LEU A 103 -11.84 6.41 -26.25
C LEU A 103 -11.66 7.65 -27.13
N LEU A 104 -12.30 8.77 -26.78
CA LEU A 104 -12.34 9.95 -27.66
C LEU A 104 -11.23 10.96 -27.38
N THR A 105 -10.81 11.13 -26.12
CA THR A 105 -9.76 12.09 -25.75
C THR A 105 -8.76 11.50 -24.75
N PRO A 106 -8.05 10.42 -25.10
CA PRO A 106 -7.08 9.79 -24.20
C PRO A 106 -5.84 10.65 -23.93
N GLU A 107 -5.57 11.64 -24.78
CA GLU A 107 -4.38 12.51 -24.70
C GLU A 107 -4.56 13.71 -23.77
N LEU A 108 -5.80 14.03 -23.40
CA LEU A 108 -6.13 15.18 -22.55
C LEU A 108 -6.12 14.80 -21.07
N LYS A 109 -5.57 15.68 -20.24
CA LYS A 109 -5.52 15.50 -18.79
C LYS A 109 -6.86 15.86 -18.15
N LEU A 110 -7.38 14.97 -17.32
CA LEU A 110 -8.58 15.24 -16.52
C LEU A 110 -8.28 16.22 -15.39
N THR A 111 -9.18 17.18 -15.19
CA THR A 111 -9.09 18.16 -14.11
C THR A 111 -10.26 18.04 -13.14
N SER A 112 -10.31 18.93 -12.15
CA SER A 112 -11.26 18.86 -11.03
C SER A 112 -12.73 18.83 -11.47
N GLY A 113 -13.10 19.50 -12.57
CA GLY A 113 -14.46 19.46 -13.10
C GLY A 113 -14.86 18.06 -13.58
N ALA A 114 -13.95 17.33 -14.24
CA ALA A 114 -14.20 15.96 -14.66
C ALA A 114 -14.44 15.02 -13.48
N PHE A 115 -13.64 15.14 -12.42
CA PHE A 115 -13.83 14.36 -11.19
C PHE A 115 -15.17 14.66 -10.51
N ILE A 116 -15.53 15.94 -10.37
CA ILE A 116 -16.81 16.34 -9.74
C ILE A 116 -17.99 15.76 -10.52
N LEU A 117 -17.98 15.87 -11.85
CA LEU A 117 -19.06 15.35 -12.69
C LEU A 117 -19.19 13.83 -12.57
N PHE A 118 -18.06 13.11 -12.64
CA PHE A 118 -18.03 11.67 -12.52
C PHE A 118 -18.58 11.19 -11.17
N PHE A 119 -18.10 11.76 -10.06
CA PHE A 119 -18.60 11.42 -8.72
C PHE A 119 -20.04 11.86 -8.49
N THR A 120 -20.54 12.86 -9.21
CA THR A 120 -21.96 13.24 -9.17
C THR A 120 -22.84 12.16 -9.77
N PHE A 121 -22.54 11.68 -10.98
CA PHE A 121 -23.27 10.56 -11.56
C PHE A 121 -23.13 9.27 -10.74
N LEU A 122 -21.96 9.05 -10.14
CA LEU A 122 -21.74 7.94 -9.22
C LEU A 122 -22.62 8.04 -7.98
N THR A 123 -22.76 9.23 -7.40
CA THR A 123 -23.63 9.47 -6.23
C THR A 123 -25.10 9.30 -6.59
N LEU A 124 -25.53 9.76 -7.78
CA LEU A 124 -26.88 9.54 -8.28
C LEU A 124 -27.18 8.05 -8.49
N LEU A 125 -26.22 7.30 -9.05
CA LEU A 125 -26.31 5.85 -9.20
C LEU A 125 -26.45 5.16 -7.83
N ALA A 126 -25.58 5.50 -6.89
CA ALA A 126 -25.61 4.93 -5.55
C ALA A 126 -26.91 5.20 -4.79
N LEU A 127 -27.42 6.43 -4.88
CA LEU A 127 -28.69 6.81 -4.27
C LEU A 127 -29.86 6.03 -4.89
N THR A 128 -29.80 5.80 -6.21
CA THR A 128 -30.80 5.00 -6.93
C THR A 128 -30.76 3.53 -6.52
N LEU A 129 -29.57 2.91 -6.47
CA LEU A 129 -29.39 1.52 -6.06
C LEU A 129 -29.82 1.26 -4.62
N SER A 130 -29.53 2.20 -3.71
CA SER A 130 -30.01 2.17 -2.32
C SER A 130 -31.54 2.20 -2.25
N ARG A 131 -32.18 3.12 -3.00
CA ARG A 131 -33.65 3.24 -3.04
C ARG A 131 -34.34 2.03 -3.71
N MET A 132 -33.66 1.31 -4.58
CA MET A 132 -34.14 0.07 -5.19
C MET A 132 -33.99 -1.14 -4.26
N GLY A 133 -33.30 -1.01 -3.12
CA GLY A 133 -33.08 -2.09 -2.16
C GLY A 133 -32.00 -3.09 -2.58
N ILE A 134 -31.23 -2.81 -3.63
CA ILE A 134 -30.14 -3.66 -4.12
C ILE A 134 -28.96 -3.63 -3.14
N ILE A 135 -28.62 -2.44 -2.66
CA ILE A 135 -27.60 -2.24 -1.63
C ILE A 135 -28.32 -1.98 -0.30
N ARG A 136 -28.17 -2.89 0.66
CA ARG A 136 -28.74 -2.77 2.01
C ARG A 136 -27.95 -1.73 2.80
N GLY A 137 -28.36 -0.47 2.70
CA GLY A 137 -27.77 0.64 3.44
C GLY A 137 -28.35 2.00 3.04
N ASP A 138 -28.12 3.02 3.88
CA ASP A 138 -28.46 4.40 3.57
C ASP A 138 -27.66 4.92 2.36
N SER A 139 -28.11 6.06 1.80
CA SER A 139 -27.50 6.68 0.61
C SER A 139 -26.00 6.91 0.76
N PHE A 140 -25.54 7.23 1.97
CA PHE A 140 -24.11 7.40 2.27
C PHE A 140 -23.31 6.10 2.12
N ILE A 141 -23.84 4.98 2.62
CA ILE A 141 -23.18 3.67 2.57
C ILE A 141 -23.09 3.19 1.12
N SER A 142 -24.20 3.29 0.39
CA SER A 142 -24.23 2.95 -1.04
C SER A 142 -23.25 3.81 -1.84
N GLY A 143 -23.21 5.12 -1.56
CA GLY A 143 -22.28 6.06 -2.20
C GLY A 143 -20.82 5.72 -1.92
N SER A 144 -20.51 5.38 -0.67
CA SER A 144 -19.16 5.01 -0.24
C SER A 144 -18.72 3.70 -0.88
N ILE A 145 -19.58 2.66 -0.91
CA ILE A 145 -19.28 1.38 -1.56
C ILE A 145 -18.95 1.60 -3.04
N LEU A 146 -19.81 2.33 -3.75
CA LEU A 146 -19.64 2.55 -5.18
C LEU A 146 -18.41 3.41 -5.49
N SER A 147 -18.20 4.50 -4.74
CA SER A 147 -17.03 5.38 -4.89
C SER A 147 -15.72 4.66 -4.66
N ILE A 148 -15.62 3.91 -3.55
CA ILE A 148 -14.42 3.14 -3.26
C ILE A 148 -14.25 2.03 -4.31
N SER A 149 -15.32 1.34 -4.72
CA SER A 149 -15.23 0.31 -5.76
C SER A 149 -14.63 0.85 -7.06
N VAL A 150 -15.05 2.05 -7.49
CA VAL A 150 -14.47 2.68 -8.67
C VAL A 150 -13.01 3.07 -8.46
N LEU A 151 -12.67 3.65 -7.31
CA LEU A 151 -11.27 3.97 -6.99
C LEU A 151 -10.38 2.72 -7.00
N LEU A 152 -10.87 1.60 -6.46
CA LEU A 152 -10.18 0.31 -6.53
C LEU A 152 -10.03 -0.18 -7.97
N VAL A 153 -11.05 0.00 -8.82
CA VAL A 153 -10.94 -0.36 -10.25
C VAL A 153 -9.89 0.51 -10.94
N ILE A 154 -9.90 1.83 -10.75
CA ILE A 154 -9.03 2.78 -11.44
C ILE A 154 -7.58 2.69 -10.97
N PHE A 155 -7.35 2.61 -9.65
CA PHE A 155 -5.99 2.70 -9.09
C PHE A 155 -5.35 1.34 -8.82
N ILE A 156 -6.13 0.26 -8.80
CA ILE A 156 -5.61 -1.09 -8.55
C ILE A 156 -5.80 -1.96 -9.80
N LEU A 157 -7.05 -2.21 -10.22
CA LEU A 157 -7.29 -3.18 -11.29
C LEU A 157 -6.82 -2.69 -12.66
N PHE A 158 -6.97 -1.40 -12.96
CA PHE A 158 -6.61 -0.85 -14.26
C PHE A 158 -5.09 -0.93 -14.54
N PRO A 159 -4.17 -0.50 -13.64
CA PRO A 159 -2.74 -0.72 -13.85
C PRO A 159 -2.37 -2.18 -14.08
N LEU A 160 -3.00 -3.11 -13.35
CA LEU A 160 -2.78 -4.54 -13.55
C LEU A 160 -3.23 -5.01 -14.94
N LEU A 161 -4.37 -4.53 -15.42
CA LEU A 161 -4.85 -4.81 -16.77
C LEU A 161 -3.90 -4.22 -17.83
N VAL A 162 -3.42 -3.00 -17.63
CA VAL A 162 -2.47 -2.35 -18.55
C VAL A 162 -1.19 -3.16 -18.68
N ILE A 163 -0.63 -3.63 -17.56
CA ILE A 163 0.61 -4.43 -17.56
C ILE A 163 0.39 -5.78 -18.23
N LEU A 164 -0.76 -6.42 -17.96
CA LEU A 164 -1.13 -7.67 -18.62
C LEU A 164 -1.27 -7.48 -20.14
N VAL A 165 -1.94 -6.42 -20.59
CA VAL A 165 -2.09 -6.10 -22.01
C VAL A 165 -0.72 -5.80 -22.64
N ARG A 166 0.10 -4.94 -22.03
CA ARG A 166 1.43 -4.59 -22.54
C ARG A 166 2.38 -5.78 -22.62
N SER A 167 2.22 -6.80 -21.77
CA SER A 167 3.04 -8.01 -21.80
C SER A 167 2.70 -8.99 -22.94
N VAL A 168 1.56 -8.81 -23.62
CA VAL A 168 1.04 -9.75 -24.63
C VAL A 168 0.75 -9.07 -25.98
N VAL A 169 0.42 -7.78 -25.97
CA VAL A 169 0.13 -7.01 -27.18
C VAL A 169 1.39 -6.36 -27.71
N VAL A 170 1.71 -6.63 -28.97
CA VAL A 170 2.81 -5.99 -29.69
C VAL A 170 2.25 -5.43 -30.99
N GLU A 171 2.48 -4.13 -31.22
CA GLU A 171 2.02 -3.40 -32.42
C GLU A 171 0.50 -3.57 -32.67
N GLY A 172 -0.30 -3.56 -31.59
CA GLY A 172 -1.76 -3.72 -31.68
C GLY A 172 -2.26 -5.15 -31.91
N SER A 173 -1.36 -6.14 -32.03
CA SER A 173 -1.72 -7.55 -32.20
C SER A 173 -1.50 -8.36 -30.92
N LEU A 174 -2.49 -9.18 -30.54
CA LEU A 174 -2.38 -10.12 -29.42
C LEU A 174 -1.42 -11.27 -29.80
N LYS A 175 -0.25 -11.31 -29.19
CA LYS A 175 0.78 -12.34 -29.43
C LYS A 175 1.26 -12.94 -28.10
N PRO A 176 0.47 -13.85 -27.47
CA PRO A 176 0.82 -14.45 -26.17
C PRO A 176 2.18 -15.16 -26.13
N GLY A 177 2.64 -15.70 -27.26
CA GLY A 177 3.96 -16.32 -27.38
C GLY A 177 5.12 -15.34 -27.12
N ASN A 178 4.90 -14.03 -27.28
CA ASN A 178 5.92 -13.02 -27.04
C ASN A 178 6.28 -12.91 -25.55
N PHE A 179 5.36 -13.18 -24.63
CA PHE A 179 5.66 -13.19 -23.20
C PHE A 179 6.76 -14.23 -22.89
N ILE A 180 6.55 -15.46 -23.33
CA ILE A 180 7.51 -16.55 -23.13
C ILE A 180 8.81 -16.25 -23.88
N ARG A 181 8.73 -15.80 -25.14
CA ARG A 181 9.90 -15.48 -25.96
C ARG A 181 10.77 -14.37 -25.34
N THR A 182 10.15 -13.33 -24.78
CA THR A 182 10.86 -12.21 -24.15
C THR A 182 11.59 -12.69 -22.89
N LEU A 183 10.91 -13.49 -22.07
CA LEU A 183 11.50 -14.05 -20.85
C LEU A 183 12.62 -15.07 -21.14
N THR A 184 12.48 -15.91 -22.17
CA THR A 184 13.53 -16.87 -22.54
C THR A 184 14.69 -16.22 -23.28
N ALA A 185 14.44 -15.16 -24.05
CA ALA A 185 15.49 -14.37 -24.69
C ALA A 185 16.33 -13.60 -23.68
N TYR A 186 15.77 -13.22 -22.54
CA TYR A 186 16.51 -12.53 -21.49
C TYR A 186 17.34 -13.52 -20.65
N PRO A 187 18.69 -13.54 -20.78
CA PRO A 187 19.51 -14.62 -20.22
C PRO A 187 19.49 -14.69 -18.69
N SER A 188 19.18 -13.58 -18.02
CA SER A 188 19.20 -13.46 -16.57
C SER A 188 17.86 -13.78 -15.91
N THR A 189 16.78 -14.05 -16.66
CA THR A 189 15.42 -14.25 -16.11
C THR A 189 15.41 -15.28 -14.97
N MET A 190 16.01 -16.46 -15.19
CA MET A 190 16.01 -17.53 -14.20
C MET A 190 16.86 -17.19 -12.97
N ARG A 191 17.98 -16.49 -13.16
CA ARG A 191 18.86 -16.02 -12.07
C ARG A 191 18.11 -15.03 -11.19
N ILE A 192 17.52 -14.01 -11.80
CA ILE A 192 16.78 -12.95 -11.12
C ILE A 192 15.56 -13.50 -10.37
N LEU A 193 14.84 -14.46 -10.97
CA LEU A 193 13.73 -15.16 -10.33
C LEU A 193 14.18 -15.91 -9.07
N LYS A 194 15.24 -16.73 -9.18
CA LYS A 194 15.80 -17.48 -8.05
C LYS A 194 16.30 -16.55 -6.95
N ASN A 195 17.02 -15.50 -7.33
CA ASN A 195 17.53 -14.49 -6.40
C ASN A 195 16.40 -13.82 -5.61
N SER A 196 15.33 -13.42 -6.29
CA SER A 196 14.17 -12.76 -5.67
C SER A 196 13.45 -13.68 -4.68
N ILE A 197 13.20 -14.94 -5.05
CA ILE A 197 12.53 -15.92 -4.18
C ILE A 197 13.41 -16.28 -2.99
N LEU A 198 14.71 -16.50 -3.19
CA LEU A 198 15.66 -16.84 -2.13
C LEU A 198 15.79 -15.68 -1.13
N MET A 199 15.96 -14.46 -1.64
CA MET A 199 16.00 -13.24 -0.83
C MET A 199 14.71 -13.08 -0.03
N ALA A 200 13.55 -13.11 -0.67
CA ALA A 200 12.28 -12.89 0.01
C ALA A 200 11.98 -13.96 1.05
N GLY A 201 12.27 -15.24 0.75
CA GLY A 201 12.10 -16.33 1.70
C GLY A 201 13.00 -16.16 2.93
N THR A 202 14.26 -15.79 2.75
CA THR A 202 15.19 -15.63 3.88
C THR A 202 14.89 -14.39 4.72
N VAL A 203 14.57 -13.26 4.07
CA VAL A 203 14.09 -12.06 4.76
C VAL A 203 12.82 -12.37 5.55
N GLY A 204 11.87 -13.08 4.95
CA GLY A 204 10.64 -13.49 5.63
C GLY A 204 10.89 -14.32 6.89
N VAL A 205 11.83 -15.27 6.84
CA VAL A 205 12.21 -16.07 8.01
C VAL A 205 12.85 -15.20 9.08
N LEU A 206 13.86 -14.41 8.71
CA LEU A 206 14.64 -13.62 9.66
C LEU A 206 13.79 -12.51 10.30
N SER A 207 13.01 -11.77 9.50
CA SER A 207 12.11 -10.74 10.01
C SER A 207 11.08 -11.31 10.98
N THR A 208 10.55 -12.51 10.69
CA THR A 208 9.59 -13.19 11.57
C THR A 208 10.23 -13.64 12.87
N ILE A 209 11.45 -14.18 12.83
CA ILE A 209 12.19 -14.59 14.04
C ILE A 209 12.49 -13.37 14.92
N ILE A 210 13.02 -12.28 14.33
CA ILE A 210 13.33 -11.05 15.07
C ILE A 210 12.05 -10.40 15.59
N GLY A 211 11.01 -10.31 14.76
CA GLY A 211 9.70 -9.78 15.14
C GLY A 211 9.07 -10.58 16.29
N LEU A 212 9.16 -11.91 16.26
CA LEU A 212 8.73 -12.79 17.36
C LEU A 212 9.53 -12.52 18.63
N ALA A 213 10.85 -12.39 18.53
CA ALA A 213 11.70 -12.11 19.66
C ALA A 213 11.30 -10.80 20.35
N PHE A 214 11.12 -9.71 19.59
CA PHE A 214 10.61 -8.45 20.12
C PHE A 214 9.21 -8.59 20.70
N ALA A 215 8.30 -9.32 20.05
CA ALA A 215 6.94 -9.47 20.51
C ALA A 215 6.89 -10.23 21.85
N LEU A 216 7.65 -11.31 22.00
CA LEU A 216 7.78 -12.05 23.25
C LEU A 216 8.44 -11.21 24.35
N VAL A 217 9.46 -10.42 24.02
CA VAL A 217 10.12 -9.52 24.99
C VAL A 217 9.17 -8.44 25.47
N VAL A 218 8.47 -7.76 24.57
CA VAL A 218 7.59 -6.65 24.91
C VAL A 218 6.35 -7.11 25.67
N GLU A 219 5.74 -8.22 25.24
CA GLU A 219 4.45 -8.66 25.81
C GLU A 219 4.61 -9.58 27.04
N ARG A 220 5.72 -10.31 27.16
CA ARG A 220 5.84 -11.40 28.16
C ARG A 220 7.14 -11.45 28.98
N SER A 221 8.16 -10.67 28.64
CA SER A 221 9.40 -10.64 29.41
C SER A 221 9.22 -9.96 30.77
N ARG A 222 10.10 -10.31 31.71
CA ARG A 222 10.26 -9.59 32.98
C ARG A 222 11.11 -8.32 32.84
N PHE A 223 11.64 -8.06 31.65
CA PHE A 223 12.53 -6.95 31.39
C PHE A 223 11.87 -5.59 31.66
N ARG A 224 12.53 -4.77 32.49
CA ARG A 224 11.98 -3.50 32.99
C ARG A 224 11.82 -2.44 31.90
N LEU A 225 12.70 -2.45 30.88
CA LEU A 225 12.72 -1.47 29.78
C LEU A 225 12.00 -1.95 28.52
N ARG A 226 10.99 -2.81 28.65
CA ARG A 226 10.18 -3.32 27.53
C ARG A 226 9.56 -2.23 26.65
N GLN A 227 9.25 -1.06 27.20
CA GLN A 227 8.73 0.07 26.42
C GLN A 227 9.79 0.67 25.49
N PHE A 228 11.07 0.68 25.90
CA PHE A 228 12.17 1.08 25.04
C PHE A 228 12.38 0.06 23.92
N MET A 229 12.32 -1.25 24.24
CA MET A 229 12.39 -2.30 23.22
C MET A 229 11.30 -2.15 22.16
N ARG A 230 10.08 -1.81 22.57
CA ARG A 230 8.97 -1.50 21.66
C ARG A 230 9.23 -0.27 20.78
N ALA A 231 9.81 0.79 21.34
CA ALA A 231 10.13 1.99 20.56
C ALA A 231 11.19 1.69 19.49
N PHE A 232 12.28 1.03 19.87
CA PHE A 232 13.36 0.68 18.95
C PHE A 232 12.96 -0.37 17.91
N SER A 233 12.11 -1.33 18.28
CA SER A 233 11.59 -2.32 17.32
C SER A 233 10.72 -1.70 16.23
N LEU A 234 10.17 -0.49 16.47
CA LEU A 234 9.35 0.25 15.50
C LEU A 234 10.16 1.28 14.71
N LEU A 235 11.35 1.66 15.18
CA LEU A 235 12.13 2.74 14.58
C LEU A 235 12.40 2.53 13.07
N PRO A 236 12.77 1.33 12.58
CA PRO A 236 13.02 1.12 11.14
C PRO A 236 11.79 1.25 10.23
N ILE A 237 10.56 1.19 10.77
CA ILE A 237 9.35 1.33 9.94
C ILE A 237 9.10 2.79 9.53
N ILE A 238 9.65 3.75 10.29
CA ILE A 238 9.47 5.19 10.06
C ILE A 238 10.45 5.69 8.99
N THR A 239 11.57 4.99 8.83
CA THR A 239 12.68 5.40 7.99
C THR A 239 12.52 4.85 6.58
N PRO A 240 12.79 5.66 5.54
CA PRO A 240 12.81 5.16 4.17
C PRO A 240 13.77 3.96 4.03
N PRO A 241 13.40 2.90 3.28
CA PRO A 241 14.21 1.68 3.19
C PRO A 241 15.66 1.94 2.79
N PHE A 242 15.88 2.83 1.81
CA PHE A 242 17.21 3.15 1.30
C PHE A 242 18.17 3.75 2.36
N VAL A 243 17.65 4.39 3.41
CA VAL A 243 18.47 4.95 4.50
C VAL A 243 19.18 3.84 5.27
N ILE A 244 18.51 2.71 5.49
CA ILE A 244 19.11 1.53 6.12
C ILE A 244 20.19 0.94 5.22
N GLY A 245 19.96 0.89 3.91
CA GLY A 245 20.98 0.48 2.94
C GLY A 245 22.24 1.35 2.99
N LEU A 246 22.08 2.69 3.01
CA LEU A 246 23.20 3.63 3.18
C LEU A 246 23.91 3.45 4.53
N ALA A 247 23.15 3.26 5.62
CA ALA A 247 23.72 3.02 6.94
C ALA A 247 24.61 1.77 6.95
N ILE A 248 24.17 0.70 6.29
CA ILE A 248 24.95 -0.54 6.14
C ILE A 248 26.21 -0.28 5.32
N ILE A 249 26.15 0.50 4.24
CA ILE A 249 27.34 0.89 3.46
C ILE A 249 28.32 1.69 4.33
N PHE A 250 27.83 2.65 5.11
CA PHE A 250 28.68 3.47 5.99
C PHE A 250 29.34 2.65 7.09
N MET A 251 28.65 1.65 7.62
CA MET A 251 29.16 0.81 8.71
C MET A 251 30.06 -0.33 8.21
N PHE A 252 29.60 -1.04 7.19
CA PHE A 252 30.16 -2.33 6.76
C PHE A 252 30.68 -2.34 5.31
N GLY A 253 30.61 -1.24 4.57
CA GLY A 253 31.17 -1.14 3.23
C GLY A 253 32.70 -1.23 3.20
N ARG A 254 33.30 -1.08 2.01
CA ARG A 254 34.76 -1.15 1.81
C ARG A 254 35.54 -0.19 2.71
N ALA A 255 35.02 1.02 2.87
CA ALA A 255 35.57 2.07 3.73
C ALA A 255 34.66 2.31 4.96
N GLY A 256 33.94 1.27 5.38
CA GLY A 256 33.06 1.35 6.53
C GLY A 256 33.85 1.53 7.83
N TRP A 257 33.33 2.31 8.76
CA TRP A 257 34.04 2.59 10.02
C TRP A 257 34.22 1.32 10.88
N PHE A 258 33.29 0.36 10.80
CA PHE A 258 33.41 -0.91 11.53
C PHE A 258 34.32 -1.90 10.79
N THR A 259 34.11 -2.09 9.48
CA THR A 259 34.91 -3.03 8.66
C THR A 259 36.35 -2.56 8.46
N SER A 260 36.55 -1.38 7.89
CA SER A 260 37.89 -0.87 7.61
C SER A 260 38.51 -0.16 8.81
N GLY A 261 37.72 0.51 9.65
CA GLY A 261 38.25 1.26 10.79
C GLY A 261 38.59 0.38 11.98
N ILE A 262 37.63 -0.41 12.47
CA ILE A 262 37.83 -1.27 13.66
C ILE A 262 38.49 -2.60 13.31
N LEU A 263 37.98 -3.30 12.30
CA LEU A 263 38.47 -4.65 11.95
C LEU A 263 39.67 -4.62 10.99
N GLY A 264 39.95 -3.49 10.33
CA GLY A 264 41.02 -3.39 9.32
C GLY A 264 40.76 -4.24 8.06
N LEU A 265 39.52 -4.70 7.85
CA LEU A 265 39.15 -5.59 6.75
C LEU A 265 38.59 -4.79 5.57
N ARG A 266 39.05 -5.12 4.35
CA ARG A 266 38.53 -4.56 3.10
C ARG A 266 37.69 -5.61 2.36
N VAL A 267 36.54 -5.93 2.93
CA VAL A 267 35.62 -6.96 2.42
C VAL A 267 34.38 -6.34 1.79
N ASN A 268 33.84 -7.00 0.76
CA ASN A 268 32.66 -6.55 0.00
C ASN A 268 31.39 -7.32 0.35
N PHE A 269 31.35 -8.00 1.49
CA PHE A 269 30.27 -8.93 1.80
C PHE A 269 28.89 -8.27 1.88
N VAL A 270 28.83 -6.95 2.12
CA VAL A 270 27.57 -6.20 2.14
C VAL A 270 27.00 -5.85 0.78
N PHE A 271 27.77 -6.00 -0.29
CA PHE A 271 27.22 -5.91 -1.64
C PHE A 271 26.80 -7.31 -2.08
N GLY A 272 25.59 -7.42 -2.62
CA GLY A 272 24.94 -8.69 -2.94
C GLY A 272 23.89 -9.10 -1.92
N TYR A 273 23.61 -10.40 -1.94
CA TYR A 273 22.58 -11.04 -1.15
C TYR A 273 22.59 -10.68 0.35
N PHE A 274 23.76 -10.73 1.00
CA PHE A 274 23.85 -10.53 2.46
C PHE A 274 23.46 -9.12 2.90
N GLY A 275 23.91 -8.09 2.19
CA GLY A 275 23.54 -6.72 2.53
C GLY A 275 22.06 -6.48 2.34
N ILE A 276 21.49 -6.96 1.22
CA ILE A 276 20.05 -6.82 0.95
C ILE A 276 19.24 -7.52 2.04
N VAL A 277 19.57 -8.77 2.37
CA VAL A 277 18.87 -9.53 3.40
C VAL A 277 18.97 -8.85 4.76
N LEU A 278 20.15 -8.32 5.13
CA LEU A 278 20.33 -7.58 6.38
C LEU A 278 19.47 -6.31 6.41
N ALA A 279 19.52 -5.51 5.35
CA ALA A 279 18.78 -4.26 5.24
C ALA A 279 17.27 -4.49 5.32
N GLN A 280 16.76 -5.41 4.51
CA GLN A 280 15.33 -5.73 4.48
C GLN A 280 14.85 -6.39 5.77
N THR A 281 15.67 -7.24 6.41
CA THR A 281 15.32 -7.81 7.72
C THR A 281 15.17 -6.70 8.77
N LEU A 282 16.06 -5.71 8.77
CA LEU A 282 15.95 -4.54 9.65
C LEU A 282 14.70 -3.71 9.35
N SER A 283 14.41 -3.47 8.06
CA SER A 283 13.23 -2.73 7.62
C SER A 283 11.91 -3.41 7.95
N PHE A 284 11.81 -4.74 7.80
CA PHE A 284 10.54 -5.48 7.84
C PHE A 284 10.28 -6.26 9.13
N ALA A 285 11.29 -6.48 9.99
CA ALA A 285 11.08 -7.02 11.34
C ALA A 285 10.05 -6.23 12.19
N PRO A 286 9.95 -4.88 12.12
CA PRO A 286 8.91 -4.12 12.82
C PRO A 286 7.49 -4.56 12.48
N MET A 287 7.23 -4.90 11.21
CA MET A 287 5.91 -5.33 10.78
C MET A 287 5.55 -6.71 11.34
N ALA A 288 6.50 -7.65 11.30
CA ALA A 288 6.36 -8.95 11.95
C ALA A 288 6.12 -8.81 13.46
N PHE A 289 6.84 -7.89 14.13
CA PHE A 289 6.63 -7.55 15.54
C PHE A 289 5.19 -7.08 15.81
N LEU A 290 4.65 -6.15 15.01
CA LEU A 290 3.29 -5.63 15.21
C LEU A 290 2.23 -6.73 15.09
N ILE A 291 2.35 -7.60 14.09
CA ILE A 291 1.44 -8.74 13.88
C ILE A 291 1.51 -9.69 15.08
N LEU A 292 2.73 -10.11 15.44
CA LEU A 292 2.93 -11.12 16.48
C LEU A 292 2.62 -10.59 17.89
N SER A 293 2.86 -9.30 18.16
CA SER A 293 2.43 -8.63 19.39
C SER A 293 0.91 -8.66 19.51
N GLY A 294 0.18 -8.37 18.42
CA GLY A 294 -1.29 -8.49 18.38
C GLY A 294 -1.78 -9.91 18.67
N VAL A 295 -1.15 -10.91 18.05
CA VAL A 295 -1.47 -12.33 18.27
C VAL A 295 -1.23 -12.72 19.73
N ILE A 296 -0.05 -12.39 20.29
CA ILE A 296 0.29 -12.72 21.69
C ILE A 296 -0.70 -12.07 22.67
N ARG A 297 -1.08 -10.81 22.44
CA ARG A 297 -2.08 -10.11 23.28
C ARG A 297 -3.47 -10.72 23.22
N SER A 298 -3.80 -11.41 22.13
CA SER A 298 -5.10 -12.06 21.96
C SER A 298 -5.20 -13.43 22.67
N LEU A 299 -4.07 -13.99 23.13
CA LEU A 299 -4.05 -15.27 23.84
C LEU A 299 -4.65 -15.12 25.25
N ASP A 300 -5.54 -16.04 25.61
CA ASP A 300 -6.15 -16.07 26.94
C ASP A 300 -5.17 -16.68 27.97
N SER A 301 -4.89 -15.96 29.06
CA SER A 301 -4.02 -16.45 30.13
C SER A 301 -4.61 -17.67 30.85
N ALA A 302 -5.93 -17.88 30.80
CA ALA A 302 -6.61 -19.01 31.42
C ALA A 302 -6.10 -20.36 30.93
N LEU A 303 -5.69 -20.47 29.66
CA LEU A 303 -5.09 -21.70 29.11
C LEU A 303 -3.76 -22.04 29.79
N GLU A 304 -2.96 -21.02 30.09
CA GLU A 304 -1.68 -21.20 30.76
C GLU A 304 -1.85 -21.47 32.26
N GLU A 305 -2.79 -20.78 32.91
CA GLU A 305 -3.14 -21.01 34.31
C GLU A 305 -3.66 -22.43 34.52
N ALA A 306 -4.54 -22.93 33.65
CA ALA A 306 -5.01 -24.32 33.67
C ALA A 306 -3.87 -25.32 33.51
N SER A 307 -2.92 -25.03 32.62
CA SER A 307 -1.72 -25.86 32.42
C SER A 307 -0.87 -25.94 33.69
N TYR A 308 -0.69 -24.82 34.41
CA TYR A 308 0.07 -24.79 35.65
C TYR A 308 -0.65 -25.50 36.81
N THR A 309 -1.98 -25.41 36.88
CA THR A 309 -2.78 -26.18 37.86
C THR A 309 -2.64 -27.69 37.64
N LEU A 310 -2.43 -28.14 36.40
CA LEU A 310 -2.12 -29.53 36.07
C LEU A 310 -0.64 -29.92 36.30
N GLY A 311 0.16 -29.06 36.92
CA GLY A 311 1.57 -29.33 37.25
C GLY A 311 2.56 -29.11 36.11
N SER A 312 2.14 -28.48 35.01
CA SER A 312 3.04 -28.21 33.86
C SER A 312 4.11 -27.17 34.20
N SER A 313 5.32 -27.39 33.69
CA SER A 313 6.38 -26.37 33.71
C SER A 313 6.15 -25.28 32.66
N ARG A 314 6.73 -24.09 32.86
CA ARG A 314 6.59 -22.97 31.90
C ARG A 314 7.08 -23.30 30.49
N TRP A 315 8.14 -24.10 30.39
CA TRP A 315 8.67 -24.53 29.09
C TRP A 315 7.71 -25.49 28.39
N HIS A 316 7.13 -26.43 29.14
CA HIS A 316 6.13 -27.34 28.62
C HIS A 316 4.91 -26.56 28.12
N SER A 317 4.32 -25.67 28.93
CA SER A 317 3.17 -24.84 28.53
C SER A 317 3.50 -23.93 27.33
N PHE A 318 4.72 -23.38 27.25
CA PHE A 318 5.16 -22.62 26.08
C PHE A 318 5.16 -23.47 24.81
N LYS A 319 5.71 -24.69 24.86
CA LYS A 319 5.82 -25.57 23.70
C LYS A 319 4.48 -26.18 23.27
N THR A 320 3.60 -26.52 24.22
CA THR A 320 2.36 -27.28 23.94
C THR A 320 1.14 -26.41 23.77
N ILE A 321 1.10 -25.22 24.36
CA ILE A 321 -0.06 -24.32 24.29
C ILE A 321 0.29 -23.08 23.46
N ILE A 322 1.29 -22.31 23.88
CA ILE A 322 1.59 -21.01 23.29
C ILE A 322 2.11 -21.15 21.86
N TRP A 323 3.13 -21.99 21.65
CA TRP A 323 3.77 -22.16 20.34
C TRP A 323 2.79 -22.58 19.23
N PRO A 324 1.91 -23.59 19.43
CA PRO A 324 0.88 -23.93 18.44
C PRO A 324 -0.08 -22.79 18.14
N LEU A 325 -0.52 -22.04 19.16
CA LEU A 325 -1.42 -20.90 19.00
C LEU A 325 -0.75 -19.73 18.25
N LEU A 326 0.58 -19.60 18.33
CA LEU A 326 1.33 -18.60 17.57
C LEU A 326 1.53 -18.96 16.08
N ARG A 327 1.41 -20.24 15.69
CA ARG A 327 1.75 -20.70 14.32
C ARG A 327 1.02 -19.96 13.20
N PRO A 328 -0.30 -19.70 13.25
CA PRO A 328 -0.96 -18.91 12.20
C PRO A 328 -0.45 -17.47 12.17
N GLY A 329 -0.19 -16.87 13.34
CA GLY A 329 0.43 -15.55 13.43
C GLY A 329 1.81 -15.50 12.79
N LEU A 330 2.64 -16.52 13.03
CA LEU A 330 3.97 -16.67 12.43
C LEU A 330 3.89 -16.84 10.91
N ALA A 331 2.97 -17.68 10.42
CA ALA A 331 2.74 -17.83 9.00
C ALA A 331 2.28 -16.51 8.35
N ASN A 332 1.41 -15.75 9.03
CA ASN A 332 0.98 -14.43 8.56
C ASN A 332 2.15 -13.45 8.47
N ALA A 333 2.95 -13.33 9.54
CA ALA A 333 4.10 -12.43 9.60
C ALA A 333 5.16 -12.79 8.56
N PHE A 334 5.41 -14.10 8.37
CA PHE A 334 6.32 -14.62 7.35
C PHE A 334 5.86 -14.24 5.95
N LEU A 335 4.63 -14.59 5.58
CA LEU A 335 4.13 -14.36 4.22
C LEU A 335 4.03 -12.87 3.91
N LEU A 336 3.65 -12.03 4.88
CA LEU A 336 3.63 -10.59 4.67
C LEU A 336 5.04 -10.02 4.49
N SER A 337 6.02 -10.49 5.28
CA SER A 337 7.41 -10.07 5.13
C SER A 337 8.02 -10.50 3.78
N VAL A 338 7.61 -11.66 3.24
CA VAL A 338 7.98 -12.11 1.90
C VAL A 338 7.41 -11.15 0.83
N ILE A 339 6.15 -10.74 0.96
CA ILE A 339 5.52 -9.80 0.03
C ILE A 339 6.24 -8.44 0.05
N GLU A 340 6.52 -7.89 1.24
CA GLU A 340 7.26 -6.63 1.40
C GLU A 340 8.67 -6.71 0.79
N SER A 341 9.38 -7.82 1.02
CA SER A 341 10.71 -8.06 0.46
C SER A 341 10.72 -8.17 -1.06
N LEU A 342 9.71 -8.82 -1.67
CA LEU A 342 9.55 -8.88 -3.12
C LEU A 342 9.20 -7.52 -3.73
N ALA A 343 8.48 -6.68 -2.99
CA ALA A 343 8.07 -5.34 -3.42
C ALA A 343 9.16 -4.28 -3.23
N ASP A 344 10.18 -4.54 -2.40
CA ASP A 344 11.22 -3.58 -2.11
C ASP A 344 12.20 -3.42 -3.28
N PHE A 345 12.38 -2.16 -3.66
CA PHE A 345 13.31 -1.73 -4.68
C PHE A 345 14.53 -1.02 -4.08
N GLY A 346 14.34 -0.31 -2.96
CA GLY A 346 15.32 0.65 -2.46
C GLY A 346 16.58 -0.01 -1.91
N ASN A 347 16.45 -1.10 -1.14
CA ASN A 347 17.64 -1.80 -0.66
C ASN A 347 18.36 -2.57 -1.77
N PRO A 348 17.67 -3.32 -2.65
CA PRO A 348 18.35 -4.05 -3.73
C PRO A 348 19.08 -3.15 -4.73
N ILE A 349 18.56 -1.97 -5.08
CA ILE A 349 19.27 -1.10 -6.03
C ILE A 349 20.57 -0.53 -5.45
N LEU A 350 20.63 -0.29 -4.12
CA LEU A 350 21.81 0.24 -3.45
C LEU A 350 22.83 -0.82 -3.08
N LEU A 351 22.36 -1.97 -2.59
CA LEU A 351 23.21 -3.04 -2.05
C LEU A 351 23.40 -4.20 -3.02
N GLY A 352 22.71 -4.23 -4.16
CA GLY A 352 22.67 -5.40 -5.05
C GLY A 352 24.01 -5.83 -5.59
N GLY A 353 24.89 -4.90 -6.01
CA GLY A 353 26.12 -5.28 -6.71
C GLY A 353 25.78 -6.19 -7.92
N ASP A 354 26.31 -7.41 -7.93
CA ASP A 354 26.03 -8.42 -8.97
C ASP A 354 24.77 -9.28 -8.70
N PHE A 355 24.06 -9.01 -7.59
CA PHE A 355 22.85 -9.73 -7.18
C PHE A 355 21.59 -9.01 -7.64
N ASP A 356 21.16 -9.31 -8.87
CA ASP A 356 19.94 -8.75 -9.43
C ASP A 356 18.68 -9.45 -8.92
N VAL A 357 17.63 -8.67 -8.67
CA VAL A 357 16.28 -9.14 -8.29
C VAL A 357 15.22 -8.55 -9.23
N LEU A 358 14.00 -9.10 -9.19
CA LEU A 358 12.94 -8.74 -10.11
C LEU A 358 12.62 -7.24 -10.06
N ALA A 359 12.49 -6.67 -8.86
CA ALA A 359 12.17 -5.26 -8.66
C ALA A 359 13.19 -4.32 -9.34
N THR A 360 14.50 -4.56 -9.17
CA THR A 360 15.54 -3.73 -9.81
C THR A 360 15.62 -3.97 -11.31
N SER A 361 15.40 -5.20 -11.76
CA SER A 361 15.43 -5.56 -13.17
C SER A 361 14.26 -4.94 -13.95
N ILE A 362 13.08 -4.84 -13.34
CA ILE A 362 11.92 -4.14 -13.91
C ILE A 362 12.26 -2.66 -14.13
N TYR A 363 12.77 -1.99 -13.09
CA TYR A 363 13.16 -0.58 -13.17
C TYR A 363 14.24 -0.34 -14.24
N LEU A 364 15.29 -1.15 -14.26
CA LEU A 364 16.39 -1.02 -15.23
C LEU A 364 15.96 -1.38 -16.66
N ALA A 365 14.94 -2.22 -16.85
CA ALA A 365 14.38 -2.47 -18.17
C ALA A 365 13.72 -1.21 -18.75
N ILE A 366 13.01 -0.44 -17.95
CA ILE A 366 12.40 0.83 -18.38
C ILE A 366 13.47 1.92 -18.51
N VAL A 367 14.16 2.23 -17.42
CA VAL A 367 15.03 3.42 -17.35
C VAL A 367 16.38 3.20 -18.02
N GLY A 368 16.93 1.99 -17.91
CA GLY A 368 18.25 1.68 -18.46
C GLY A 368 18.21 1.18 -19.92
N ARG A 369 17.17 0.46 -20.31
CA ARG A 369 17.08 -0.20 -21.62
C ARG A 369 15.97 0.34 -22.52
N TYR A 370 15.05 1.15 -22.00
CA TYR A 370 13.85 1.60 -22.73
C TYR A 370 13.04 0.42 -23.32
N ASP A 371 13.08 -0.73 -22.65
CA ASP A 371 12.39 -1.96 -23.05
C ASP A 371 11.14 -2.16 -22.18
N GLU A 372 10.07 -1.48 -22.57
CA GLU A 372 8.78 -1.55 -21.88
C GLU A 372 8.17 -2.95 -21.90
N MET A 373 8.44 -3.73 -22.95
CA MET A 373 7.94 -5.10 -23.10
C MET A 373 8.60 -6.03 -22.08
N LEU A 374 9.92 -5.98 -21.95
CA LEU A 374 10.65 -6.73 -20.93
C LEU A 374 10.20 -6.34 -19.52
N ALA A 375 10.04 -5.03 -19.27
CA ALA A 375 9.56 -4.54 -17.98
C ALA A 375 8.15 -5.06 -17.64
N ALA A 376 7.23 -5.02 -18.60
CA ALA A 376 5.87 -5.55 -18.43
C ALA A 376 5.89 -7.07 -18.17
N CYS A 377 6.74 -7.82 -18.89
CA CYS A 377 6.87 -9.26 -18.70
C CYS A 377 7.43 -9.61 -17.31
N LEU A 378 8.53 -8.96 -16.89
CA LEU A 378 9.12 -9.15 -15.55
C LEU A 378 8.17 -8.69 -14.44
N GLY A 379 7.46 -7.58 -14.66
CA GLY A 379 6.43 -7.07 -13.77
C GLY A 379 5.31 -8.07 -13.57
N LEU A 380 4.80 -8.69 -14.65
CA LEU A 380 3.77 -9.73 -14.57
C LEU A 380 4.27 -10.99 -13.85
N VAL A 381 5.55 -11.37 -14.02
CA VAL A 381 6.17 -12.46 -13.24
C VAL A 381 6.18 -12.12 -11.75
N LEU A 382 6.67 -10.93 -11.39
CA LEU A 382 6.71 -10.48 -9.99
C LEU A 382 5.31 -10.43 -9.38
N LEU A 383 4.35 -9.82 -10.07
CA LEU A 383 2.94 -9.76 -9.68
C LEU A 383 2.36 -11.17 -9.46
N SER A 384 2.65 -12.11 -10.35
CA SER A 384 2.14 -13.47 -10.25
C SER A 384 2.65 -14.15 -8.97
N ILE A 385 3.91 -13.93 -8.62
CA ILE A 385 4.51 -14.47 -7.39
C ILE A 385 3.90 -13.81 -6.16
N THR A 386 3.84 -12.47 -6.10
CA THR A 386 3.31 -11.77 -4.93
C THR A 386 1.82 -12.05 -4.72
N LEU A 387 1.04 -12.11 -5.81
CA LEU A 387 -0.37 -12.48 -5.76
C LEU A 387 -0.55 -13.92 -5.29
N THR A 388 0.29 -14.86 -5.74
CA THR A 388 0.27 -16.24 -5.26
C THR A 388 0.59 -16.32 -3.77
N THR A 389 1.62 -15.61 -3.30
CA THR A 389 1.96 -15.53 -1.86
C THR A 389 0.81 -14.95 -1.04
N PHE A 390 0.16 -13.88 -1.53
CA PHE A 390 -1.00 -13.26 -0.90
C PHE A 390 -2.22 -14.19 -0.86
N ILE A 391 -2.50 -14.92 -1.94
CA ILE A 391 -3.58 -15.92 -1.98
C ILE A 391 -3.30 -17.04 -0.97
N ILE A 392 -2.06 -17.53 -0.92
CA ILE A 392 -1.63 -18.53 0.08
C ILE A 392 -1.84 -17.97 1.49
N GLN A 393 -1.40 -16.74 1.77
CA GLN A 393 -1.61 -16.08 3.05
C GLN A 393 -3.09 -16.02 3.42
N ARG A 394 -3.93 -15.55 2.51
CA ARG A 394 -5.36 -15.38 2.74
C ARG A 394 -6.06 -16.70 3.05
N TYR A 395 -5.84 -17.74 2.24
CA TYR A 395 -6.59 -19.00 2.37
C TYR A 395 -5.97 -19.96 3.39
N TRP A 396 -4.64 -20.00 3.51
CA TRP A 396 -3.98 -20.93 4.44
C TRP A 396 -4.02 -20.43 5.89
N VAL A 397 -3.89 -19.11 6.09
CA VAL A 397 -3.84 -18.50 7.43
C VAL A 397 -5.18 -17.93 7.87
N GLY A 398 -5.95 -17.33 6.95
CA GLY A 398 -7.22 -16.66 7.26
C GLY A 398 -8.30 -17.56 7.88
N ASN A 399 -8.25 -18.87 7.62
CA ASN A 399 -9.18 -19.85 8.21
C ASN A 399 -8.72 -20.45 9.55
N ARG A 400 -7.52 -20.09 10.05
CA ARG A 400 -6.95 -20.64 11.29
C ARG A 400 -6.89 -19.58 12.39
N SER A 401 -8.05 -19.00 12.70
CA SER A 401 -8.23 -18.18 13.90
C SER A 401 -8.33 -19.11 15.12
N TYR A 402 -7.20 -19.41 15.78
CA TYR A 402 -7.21 -19.97 17.14
C TYR A 402 -7.57 -18.89 18.17
N VAL A 403 -8.60 -18.09 17.88
CA VAL A 403 -9.23 -17.26 18.91
C VAL A 403 -9.84 -18.23 19.89
N THR A 404 -9.31 -18.24 21.11
CA THR A 404 -9.96 -18.89 22.24
C THR A 404 -11.39 -18.38 22.28
N VAL A 405 -12.35 -19.30 22.13
CA VAL A 405 -13.77 -19.02 22.35
C VAL A 405 -13.93 -18.83 23.86
N THR A 406 -13.50 -17.69 24.37
CA THR A 406 -13.72 -17.29 25.75
C THR A 406 -14.53 -15.99 25.73
N GLY A 407 -15.68 -16.04 26.39
CA GLY A 407 -16.52 -14.86 26.58
C GLY A 407 -15.73 -13.84 27.39
N LYS A 408 -15.41 -12.70 26.78
CA LYS A 408 -14.71 -11.54 27.38
C LYS A 408 -13.33 -11.93 27.95
N PRO A 409 -12.21 -11.65 27.25
CA PRO A 409 -10.88 -12.00 27.74
C PRO A 409 -10.71 -11.44 29.16
N SER A 410 -10.46 -12.33 30.12
CA SER A 410 -10.13 -11.91 31.48
C SER A 410 -8.88 -11.05 31.38
N ARG A 411 -8.90 -9.89 32.04
CA ARG A 411 -7.85 -8.88 31.98
C ARG A 411 -6.62 -9.28 32.81
N ASN A 412 -6.25 -10.56 32.75
CA ASN A 412 -5.09 -11.08 33.47
C ASN A 412 -3.81 -10.80 32.69
N ARG A 413 -2.76 -10.45 33.44
CA ARG A 413 -1.41 -10.27 32.90
C ARG A 413 -0.92 -11.63 32.39
N LEU A 414 -0.48 -11.67 31.13
CA LEU A 414 0.18 -12.87 30.58
C LEU A 414 1.32 -13.31 31.50
N LEU A 415 1.43 -14.63 31.68
CA LEU A 415 2.43 -15.20 32.58
C LEU A 415 3.84 -15.05 31.98
N PRO A 416 4.87 -14.78 32.82
CA PRO A 416 6.20 -14.48 32.32
C PRO A 416 6.90 -15.71 31.74
N LEU A 417 7.72 -15.48 30.72
CA LEU A 417 8.47 -16.52 30.00
C LEU A 417 9.37 -17.39 30.91
N PRO A 418 9.72 -18.62 30.45
CA PRO A 418 10.80 -19.41 31.03
C PRO A 418 12.10 -18.59 31.10
N LYS A 419 12.81 -18.61 32.23
CA LYS A 419 13.97 -17.71 32.48
C LYS A 419 15.05 -17.80 31.39
N GLY A 420 15.42 -19.02 30.97
CA GLY A 420 16.45 -19.21 29.92
C GLY A 420 16.05 -18.61 28.58
N LEU A 421 14.80 -18.83 28.15
CA LEU A 421 14.27 -18.22 26.94
C LEU A 421 14.20 -16.69 27.05
N ASP A 422 13.78 -16.19 28.21
CA ASP A 422 13.66 -14.76 28.47
C ASP A 422 15.02 -14.04 28.30
N TYR A 423 16.08 -14.53 28.94
CA TYR A 423 17.40 -13.92 28.83
C TYR A 423 18.00 -14.00 27.42
N THR A 424 17.83 -15.13 26.71
CA THR A 424 18.30 -15.26 25.33
C THR A 424 17.59 -14.28 24.40
N LEU A 425 16.26 -14.15 24.53
CA LEU A 425 15.50 -13.22 23.70
C LEU A 425 15.85 -11.76 24.02
N VAL A 426 16.00 -11.41 25.30
CA VAL A 426 16.43 -10.06 25.71
C VAL A 426 17.84 -9.75 25.20
N GLY A 427 18.79 -10.68 25.31
CA GLY A 427 20.14 -10.49 24.78
C GLY A 427 20.15 -10.29 23.26
N GLY A 428 19.39 -11.11 22.53
CA GLY A 428 19.27 -11.00 21.08
C GLY A 428 18.61 -9.69 20.62
N THR A 429 17.54 -9.26 21.29
CA THR A 429 16.88 -7.99 20.96
C THR A 429 17.74 -6.78 21.34
N ILE A 430 18.47 -6.83 22.44
CA ILE A 430 19.44 -5.77 22.79
C ILE A 430 20.53 -5.67 21.73
N LEU A 431 21.10 -6.79 21.28
CA LEU A 431 22.11 -6.78 20.21
C LEU A 431 21.55 -6.14 18.93
N TRP A 432 20.32 -6.50 18.57
CA TRP A 432 19.64 -5.89 17.42
C TRP A 432 19.40 -4.39 17.61
N VAL A 433 18.98 -3.94 18.79
CA VAL A 433 18.81 -2.51 19.09
C VAL A 433 20.14 -1.77 18.97
N VAL A 434 21.22 -2.32 19.52
CA VAL A 434 22.56 -1.73 19.42
C VAL A 434 22.99 -1.62 17.96
N LEU A 435 22.81 -2.69 17.17
CA LEU A 435 23.09 -2.65 15.73
C LEU A 435 22.30 -1.54 15.03
N THR A 436 20.99 -1.49 15.23
CA THR A 436 20.09 -0.51 14.63
C THR A 436 20.50 0.92 15.01
N VAL A 437 20.71 1.19 16.30
CA VAL A 437 21.14 2.52 16.80
C VAL A 437 22.48 2.92 16.20
N THR A 438 23.43 1.97 16.10
CA THR A 438 24.75 2.24 15.55
C THR A 438 24.69 2.54 14.04
N LEU A 439 23.84 1.83 13.29
CA LEU A 439 23.58 2.10 11.88
C LEU A 439 23.03 3.52 11.69
N TYR A 440 22.00 3.92 12.44
CA TYR A 440 21.49 5.30 12.39
C TYR A 440 22.52 6.34 12.84
N GLY A 441 23.30 6.03 13.88
CA GLY A 441 24.41 6.86 14.32
C GLY A 441 25.44 7.07 13.22
N SER A 442 25.68 6.07 12.37
CA SER A 442 26.59 6.17 11.21
C SER A 442 26.05 7.16 10.16
N VAL A 443 24.74 7.18 9.91
CA VAL A 443 24.12 8.13 8.98
C VAL A 443 24.18 9.56 9.53
N ILE A 444 23.88 9.74 10.82
CA ILE A 444 23.91 11.05 11.48
C ILE A 444 25.35 11.58 11.55
N THR A 445 26.33 10.75 11.87
CA THR A 445 27.73 11.18 11.85
C THR A 445 28.22 11.46 10.43
N GLY A 446 27.76 10.67 9.44
CA GLY A 446 28.08 10.87 8.04
C GLY A 446 27.61 12.21 7.47
N SER A 447 26.52 12.79 7.98
CA SER A 447 26.07 14.12 7.54
C SER A 447 26.96 15.28 8.02
N PHE A 448 27.87 15.04 8.96
CA PHE A 448 28.86 16.03 9.42
C PHE A 448 30.26 15.82 8.85
N VAL A 449 30.44 14.86 7.94
CA VAL A 449 31.75 14.46 7.41
C VAL A 449 31.88 14.84 5.93
N LYS A 450 33.02 15.42 5.51
CA LYS A 450 33.25 15.80 4.10
C LYS A 450 33.11 14.63 3.14
N LEU A 451 33.82 13.53 3.40
CA LEU A 451 33.80 12.35 2.54
C LEU A 451 33.97 11.09 3.38
N TRP A 452 32.87 10.38 3.63
CA TRP A 452 32.87 9.19 4.47
C TRP A 452 33.90 8.15 4.01
N GLY A 453 34.68 7.61 4.94
CA GLY A 453 35.70 6.60 4.66
C GLY A 453 37.01 7.12 4.06
N ILE A 454 37.11 8.42 3.76
CA ILE A 454 38.30 9.04 3.16
C ILE A 454 38.73 10.29 3.93
N ASN A 455 37.82 11.27 4.10
CA ASN A 455 38.07 12.51 4.82
C ASN A 455 36.99 12.74 5.88
N TYR A 456 37.34 12.47 7.14
CA TYR A 456 36.50 12.63 8.33
C TYR A 456 36.47 14.05 8.91
N GLU A 457 36.99 15.05 8.20
CA GLU A 457 36.94 16.45 8.64
C GLU A 457 35.48 16.92 8.75
N PHE A 458 35.20 17.65 9.84
CA PHE A 458 33.88 18.21 10.11
C PHE A 458 33.46 19.19 9.01
N THR A 459 32.22 19.07 8.54
CA THR A 459 31.63 19.98 7.55
C THR A 459 30.15 20.20 7.79
N LEU A 460 29.68 21.39 7.43
CA LEU A 460 28.26 21.73 7.34
C LEU A 460 27.81 21.96 5.89
N GLN A 461 28.67 21.65 4.92
CA GLN A 461 28.39 21.87 3.49
C GLN A 461 27.17 21.07 3.02
N HIS A 462 26.96 19.84 3.52
CA HIS A 462 25.78 19.03 3.19
C HIS A 462 24.47 19.72 3.60
N TYR A 463 24.45 20.36 4.77
CA TYR A 463 23.29 21.12 5.26
C TYR A 463 23.10 22.42 4.48
N LYS A 464 24.19 23.13 4.15
CA LYS A 464 24.11 24.33 3.30
C LYS A 464 23.53 23.99 1.92
N TYR A 465 24.03 22.92 1.30
CA TYR A 465 23.51 22.41 0.03
C TYR A 465 22.03 21.99 0.12
N PHE A 466 21.65 21.31 1.22
CA PHE A 466 20.25 20.99 1.48
C PHE A 466 19.37 22.24 1.61
N LEU A 467 19.84 23.30 2.26
CA LEU A 467 19.09 24.56 2.38
C LEU A 467 18.95 25.29 1.04
N GLU A 468 19.94 25.18 0.14
CA GLU A 468 19.92 25.82 -1.18
C GLU A 468 19.08 25.06 -2.20
N VAL A 469 19.17 23.72 -2.23
CA VAL A 469 18.58 22.88 -3.30
C VAL A 469 17.56 21.87 -2.76
N GLY A 470 17.76 21.38 -1.53
CA GLY A 470 16.97 20.28 -0.96
C GLY A 470 15.63 20.69 -0.35
N LEU A 471 15.43 21.95 0.00
CA LEU A 471 14.20 22.42 0.67
C LEU A 471 12.95 22.19 -0.17
N GLU A 472 13.02 22.39 -1.47
CA GLU A 472 11.87 22.19 -2.37
C GLU A 472 11.42 20.73 -2.34
N SER A 473 12.36 19.79 -2.44
CA SER A 473 12.08 18.36 -2.35
C SER A 473 11.53 17.98 -0.97
N TYR A 474 12.10 18.53 0.11
CA TYR A 474 11.63 18.31 1.47
C TYR A 474 10.17 18.75 1.66
N PHE A 475 9.84 19.98 1.28
CA PHE A 475 8.48 20.50 1.40
C PHE A 475 7.50 19.80 0.46
N THR A 476 7.95 19.39 -0.73
CA THR A 476 7.13 18.59 -1.65
C THR A 476 6.76 17.26 -1.02
N THR A 477 7.74 16.52 -0.48
CA THR A 477 7.47 15.25 0.22
C THR A 477 6.59 15.46 1.45
N LEU A 478 6.83 16.50 2.25
CA LEU A 478 6.03 16.81 3.43
C LEU A 478 4.58 17.15 3.06
N LYS A 479 4.38 17.96 2.01
CA LYS A 479 3.06 18.33 1.49
C LYS A 479 2.30 17.10 0.98
N LEU A 480 2.96 16.24 0.21
CA LEU A 480 2.35 15.00 -0.29
C LEU A 480 1.97 14.05 0.86
N ALA A 481 2.83 13.89 1.86
CA ALA A 481 2.53 13.09 3.06
C ALA A 481 1.37 13.68 3.86
N ALA A 482 1.35 15.00 4.08
CA ALA A 482 0.31 15.68 4.83
C ALA A 482 -1.07 15.62 4.16
N ILE A 483 -1.12 15.67 2.82
CA ILE A 483 -2.35 15.54 2.04
C ILE A 483 -2.82 14.08 1.98
N SER A 484 -1.91 13.13 1.74
CA SER A 484 -2.26 11.72 1.55
C SER A 484 -2.69 11.03 2.85
N ALA A 485 -2.04 11.33 3.99
CA ALA A 485 -2.33 10.69 5.27
C ALA A 485 -3.81 10.73 5.70
N PRO A 486 -4.51 11.88 5.73
CA PRO A 486 -5.92 11.92 6.12
C PRO A 486 -6.84 11.24 5.10
N ILE A 487 -6.52 11.33 3.80
CA ILE A 487 -7.29 10.67 2.74
C ILE A 487 -7.22 9.15 2.92
N THR A 488 -6.01 8.61 3.05
CA THR A 488 -5.76 7.18 3.25
C THR A 488 -6.38 6.68 4.55
N ALA A 489 -6.26 7.43 5.65
CA ALA A 489 -6.87 7.08 6.92
C ALA A 489 -8.40 7.03 6.81
N THR A 490 -9.01 8.02 6.18
CA THR A 490 -10.47 8.09 6.00
C THR A 490 -10.96 6.96 5.11
N MET A 491 -10.30 6.71 3.97
CA MET A 491 -10.65 5.61 3.06
C MET A 491 -10.46 4.24 3.72
N GLY A 492 -9.34 4.03 4.41
CA GLY A 492 -9.06 2.78 5.12
C GLY A 492 -10.08 2.49 6.22
N LEU A 493 -10.42 3.50 7.04
CA LEU A 493 -11.48 3.38 8.05
C LEU A 493 -12.84 3.11 7.40
N MET A 494 -13.16 3.75 6.28
CA MET A 494 -14.40 3.51 5.56
C MET A 494 -14.48 2.08 5.00
N VAL A 495 -13.41 1.59 4.36
CA VAL A 495 -13.33 0.19 3.90
C VAL A 495 -13.52 -0.78 5.06
N ALA A 496 -12.80 -0.57 6.17
CA ALA A 496 -12.90 -1.42 7.35
C ALA A 496 -14.31 -1.39 7.96
N TYR A 497 -14.93 -0.21 8.04
CA TYR A 497 -16.30 -0.04 8.53
C TYR A 497 -17.32 -0.76 7.64
N LEU A 498 -17.22 -0.59 6.31
CA LEU A 498 -18.12 -1.23 5.34
C LEU A 498 -17.98 -2.76 5.34
N VAL A 499 -16.74 -3.27 5.36
CA VAL A 499 -16.48 -4.71 5.37
C VAL A 499 -16.86 -5.35 6.71
N SER A 500 -16.69 -4.66 7.83
CA SER A 500 -17.03 -5.23 9.15
C SER A 500 -18.52 -5.13 9.52
N ARG A 501 -19.22 -4.06 9.10
CA ARG A 501 -20.58 -3.76 9.57
C ARG A 501 -21.69 -4.05 8.57
N TYR A 502 -21.40 -4.11 7.27
CA TYR A 502 -22.44 -4.24 6.23
C TYR A 502 -22.27 -5.50 5.39
N THR A 503 -23.40 -5.95 4.82
CA THR A 503 -23.44 -7.00 3.81
C THR A 503 -24.04 -6.42 2.53
N PHE A 504 -23.35 -6.59 1.41
CA PHE A 504 -23.76 -6.07 0.12
C PHE A 504 -23.29 -6.99 -1.01
N PHE A 505 -23.91 -6.86 -2.18
CA PHE A 505 -23.53 -7.62 -3.37
C PHE A 505 -22.08 -7.33 -3.75
N GLY A 506 -21.26 -8.37 -3.96
CA GLY A 506 -19.85 -8.21 -4.29
C GLY A 506 -18.93 -7.87 -3.11
N LYS A 507 -19.41 -7.92 -1.85
CA LYS A 507 -18.57 -7.65 -0.65
C LYS A 507 -17.25 -8.41 -0.62
N LYS A 508 -17.26 -9.71 -0.98
CA LYS A 508 -16.03 -10.54 -1.02
C LYS A 508 -15.03 -10.02 -2.06
N THR A 509 -15.52 -9.63 -3.23
CA THR A 509 -14.70 -9.04 -4.30
C THR A 509 -14.17 -7.68 -3.87
N PHE A 510 -15.01 -6.82 -3.29
CA PHE A 510 -14.60 -5.52 -2.75
C PHE A 510 -13.48 -5.66 -1.71
N GLU A 511 -13.65 -6.57 -0.75
CA GLU A 511 -12.65 -6.87 0.28
C GLU A 511 -11.37 -7.48 -0.32
N PHE A 512 -11.50 -8.36 -1.33
CA PHE A 512 -10.35 -8.90 -2.04
C PHE A 512 -9.56 -7.82 -2.77
N THR A 513 -10.24 -6.99 -3.57
CA THR A 513 -9.59 -5.92 -4.33
C THR A 513 -9.00 -4.85 -3.43
N SER A 514 -9.62 -4.52 -2.30
CA SER A 514 -9.02 -3.57 -1.36
C SER A 514 -7.73 -4.11 -0.75
N MET A 515 -7.66 -5.40 -0.44
CA MET A 515 -6.44 -6.02 0.07
C MET A 515 -5.38 -6.27 -1.02
N LEU A 516 -5.76 -6.36 -2.30
CA LEU A 516 -4.80 -6.45 -3.41
C LEU A 516 -3.81 -5.28 -3.43
N SER A 517 -4.21 -4.09 -2.97
CA SER A 517 -3.30 -2.93 -2.87
C SER A 517 -2.02 -3.23 -2.08
N PHE A 518 -2.09 -4.12 -1.08
CA PHE A 518 -0.91 -4.57 -0.31
C PHE A 518 -0.07 -5.62 -1.04
N ALA A 519 -0.66 -6.36 -1.98
CA ALA A 519 0.00 -7.46 -2.68
C ALA A 519 0.71 -7.02 -3.97
N ILE A 520 0.44 -5.81 -4.45
CA ILE A 520 0.99 -5.28 -5.70
C ILE A 520 2.22 -4.42 -5.36
N PRO A 521 3.42 -4.83 -5.82
CA PRO A 521 4.63 -4.03 -5.69
C PRO A 521 4.48 -2.60 -6.22
N GLY A 522 5.04 -1.63 -5.50
CA GLY A 522 5.07 -0.23 -5.93
C GLY A 522 5.75 -0.03 -7.28
N THR A 523 6.79 -0.82 -7.59
CA THR A 523 7.53 -0.81 -8.87
C THR A 523 6.70 -1.27 -10.08
N ILE A 524 5.52 -1.85 -9.84
CA ILE A 524 4.58 -2.27 -10.87
C ILE A 524 3.55 -1.17 -11.11
N VAL A 525 3.15 -0.45 -10.05
CA VAL A 525 2.13 0.60 -10.15
C VAL A 525 2.71 1.93 -10.62
N GLY A 526 3.90 2.30 -10.14
CA GLY A 526 4.66 3.48 -10.55
C GLY A 526 5.58 3.16 -11.70
#